data_AF-A0A6J1LRX2-F1
#
_entry.id   AF-A0A6J1LRX2-F1
#
_cell.length_a   1.000
_cell.length_b   1.000
_cell.length_c   1.000
_cell.angle_alpha   90.00
_cell.angle_beta   90.00
_cell.angle_gamma   90.00
#
_symmetry.space_group_name_H-M   'P 1'
#
loop_
_entity.id
_entity.type
_entity.pdbx_description
1 polymer ?
#
loop_
_entity_poly.entity_id
_entity_poly.type
_entity_poly.pdbx_seq_one_letter_code
_entity_poly.pdbx_strand_id
1 'polypeptide(L)'
;MKNLRFFRDACNDLLHRHVNLDVFSIWPTRHAQNRRQYVIRRAIKNWLPWLFWFCVVYSFLGLIHNFVELVRAKLVATRPVSMWRVRCFYGLRDTIIRQMRVMGSLVMIVCWLMLFIGLLWSKPIYMKPWLTVTRFILPFDLVLWSLEVTFGREEFSWQAILSFALPCICQFFVDCLKRALEEPNQKLFKA
;
A
#
# COMPACT_ATOMS: atom_id res chain seq x y z
N MET A 1 -41.33 16.48 -45.95
CA MET A 1 -40.77 16.43 -44.58
C MET A 1 -40.35 15.03 -44.07
N LYS A 2 -40.73 13.90 -44.70
CA LYS A 2 -40.30 12.54 -44.26
C LYS A 2 -38.85 12.18 -44.61
N ASN A 3 -38.33 12.66 -45.75
CA ASN A 3 -36.98 12.33 -46.21
C ASN A 3 -35.86 12.90 -45.31
N LEU A 4 -36.12 13.98 -44.58
CA LEU A 4 -35.15 14.62 -43.71
C LEU A 4 -34.91 13.83 -42.41
N ARG A 5 -35.92 13.10 -41.92
CA ARG A 5 -35.76 12.19 -40.77
C ARG A 5 -34.97 10.95 -41.17
N PHE A 6 -35.29 10.37 -42.33
CA PHE A 6 -34.59 9.20 -42.84
C PHE A 6 -33.10 9.46 -43.09
N PHE A 7 -32.77 10.63 -43.63
CA PHE A 7 -31.39 11.05 -43.83
C PHE A 7 -30.65 11.27 -42.49
N ARG A 8 -31.33 11.90 -41.51
CA ARG A 8 -30.77 12.09 -40.16
C ARG A 8 -30.52 10.75 -39.45
N ASP A 9 -31.42 9.79 -39.58
CA ASP A 9 -31.29 8.48 -38.97
C ASP A 9 -30.17 7.66 -39.64
N ALA A 10 -30.06 7.73 -40.98
CA ALA A 10 -28.97 7.11 -41.72
C ALA A 10 -27.60 7.72 -41.39
N CYS A 11 -27.52 9.06 -41.22
CA CYS A 11 -26.30 9.72 -40.76
C CYS A 11 -25.94 9.32 -39.33
N ASN A 12 -26.91 9.23 -38.40
CA ASN A 12 -26.64 8.78 -37.03
C ASN A 12 -26.14 7.34 -36.99
N ASP A 13 -26.68 6.46 -37.83
CA ASP A 13 -26.29 5.05 -37.89
C ASP A 13 -24.89 4.89 -38.51
N LEU A 14 -24.57 5.63 -39.58
CA LEU A 14 -23.22 5.69 -40.15
C LEU A 14 -22.18 6.24 -39.17
N LEU A 15 -22.55 7.28 -38.42
CA LEU A 15 -21.67 7.94 -37.46
C LEU A 15 -21.41 7.05 -36.24
N HIS A 16 -22.41 6.30 -35.76
CA HIS A 16 -22.21 5.27 -34.72
C HIS A 16 -21.36 4.09 -35.19
N ARG A 17 -21.42 3.75 -36.48
CA ARG A 17 -20.72 2.58 -37.05
C ARG A 17 -19.25 2.86 -37.37
N HIS A 18 -18.91 4.11 -37.73
CA HIS A 18 -17.54 4.52 -38.08
C HIS A 18 -16.82 5.28 -36.96
N VAL A 19 -17.55 6.04 -36.14
CA VAL A 19 -16.98 6.77 -35.01
C VAL A 19 -17.38 6.04 -33.74
N ASN A 20 -16.44 5.28 -33.18
CA ASN A 20 -16.54 4.68 -31.85
C ASN A 20 -16.48 5.82 -30.81
N LEU A 21 -17.56 6.61 -30.72
CA LEU A 21 -17.69 7.79 -29.86
C LEU A 21 -17.43 7.47 -28.38
N ASP A 22 -17.65 6.21 -27.98
CA ASP A 22 -17.32 5.70 -26.65
C ASP A 22 -15.80 5.72 -26.34
N VAL A 23 -14.94 5.62 -27.35
CA VAL A 23 -13.48 5.62 -27.20
C VAL A 23 -12.94 7.04 -26.98
N PHE A 24 -13.64 8.07 -27.48
CA PHE A 24 -13.22 9.48 -27.40
C PHE A 24 -14.12 10.35 -26.50
N SER A 25 -15.15 9.78 -25.87
CA SER A 25 -15.99 10.52 -24.92
C SER A 25 -15.19 10.91 -23.68
N ILE A 26 -14.99 12.22 -23.51
CA ILE A 26 -14.39 12.83 -22.30
C ILE A 26 -15.36 12.70 -21.10
N TRP A 27 -16.65 12.46 -21.38
CA TRP A 27 -17.70 12.27 -20.38
C TRP A 27 -17.69 10.85 -19.81
N PRO A 28 -17.76 10.68 -18.47
CA PRO A 28 -17.75 9.37 -17.86
C PRO A 28 -19.05 8.62 -18.17
N THR A 29 -19.02 7.75 -19.18
CA THR A 29 -20.12 6.82 -19.44
C THR A 29 -20.00 5.61 -18.50
N ARG A 30 -21.14 5.15 -17.97
CA ARG A 30 -21.22 4.01 -17.03
C ARG A 30 -20.55 2.75 -17.62
N HIS A 31 -20.60 2.58 -18.94
CA HIS A 31 -19.95 1.48 -19.66
C HIS A 31 -18.43 1.60 -19.74
N ALA A 32 -17.88 2.80 -19.97
CA ALA A 32 -16.44 3.03 -19.96
C ALA A 32 -15.85 2.79 -18.56
N GLN A 33 -16.56 3.21 -17.51
CA GLN A 33 -16.13 3.00 -16.12
C GLN A 33 -16.17 1.51 -15.73
N ASN A 34 -17.21 0.78 -16.14
CA ASN A 34 -17.30 -0.67 -15.92
C ASN A 34 -16.20 -1.44 -16.69
N ARG A 35 -15.86 -1.04 -17.92
CA ARG A 35 -14.74 -1.65 -18.67
C ARG A 35 -13.39 -1.38 -18.01
N ARG A 36 -13.13 -0.16 -17.55
CA ARG A 36 -11.89 0.18 -16.81
C ARG A 36 -11.77 -0.66 -15.54
N GLN A 37 -12.85 -0.76 -14.75
CA GLN A 37 -12.88 -1.59 -13.55
C GLN A 37 -12.65 -3.08 -13.88
N TYR A 38 -13.23 -3.58 -14.98
CA TYR A 38 -13.02 -4.96 -15.42
C TYR A 38 -11.56 -5.24 -15.82
N VAL A 39 -10.95 -4.36 -16.61
CA VAL A 39 -9.54 -4.49 -17.04
C VAL A 39 -8.60 -4.45 -15.83
N ILE A 40 -8.82 -3.49 -14.91
CA ILE A 40 -8.03 -3.37 -13.68
C ILE A 40 -8.20 -4.62 -12.81
N ARG A 41 -9.43 -5.09 -12.58
CA ARG A 41 -9.68 -6.32 -11.81
C ARG A 41 -9.03 -7.54 -12.45
N ARG A 42 -9.07 -7.66 -13.78
CA ARG A 42 -8.46 -8.79 -14.51
C ARG A 42 -6.93 -8.74 -14.42
N ALA A 43 -6.33 -7.57 -14.56
CA ALA A 43 -4.90 -7.38 -14.40
C ALA A 43 -4.46 -7.75 -12.97
N ILE A 44 -5.14 -7.21 -11.95
CA ILE A 44 -4.88 -7.55 -10.54
C ILE A 44 -5.00 -9.05 -10.31
N LYS A 45 -6.02 -9.72 -10.86
CA LYS A 45 -6.21 -11.16 -10.73
C LYS A 45 -5.04 -11.98 -11.30
N ASN A 46 -4.49 -11.58 -12.44
CA ASN A 46 -3.35 -12.28 -13.06
C ASN A 46 -2.07 -12.11 -12.24
N TRP A 47 -1.88 -10.94 -11.62
CA TRP A 47 -0.71 -10.64 -10.79
C TRP A 47 -0.86 -11.10 -9.33
N LEU A 48 -2.07 -11.50 -8.92
CA LEU A 48 -2.39 -11.86 -7.54
C LEU A 48 -1.50 -12.96 -6.94
N PRO A 49 -1.15 -14.05 -7.65
CA PRO A 49 -0.25 -15.07 -7.11
C PRO A 49 1.15 -14.53 -6.83
N TRP A 50 1.66 -13.67 -7.71
CA TRP A 50 2.97 -13.02 -7.53
C TRP A 50 2.95 -12.03 -6.37
N LEU A 51 1.89 -11.22 -6.27
CA LEU A 51 1.69 -10.30 -5.16
C LEU A 51 1.55 -11.03 -3.81
N PHE A 52 0.91 -12.20 -3.79
CA PHE A 52 0.80 -13.03 -2.61
C PHE A 52 2.19 -13.48 -2.11
N TRP A 53 3.00 -14.10 -2.98
CA TRP A 53 4.34 -14.54 -2.61
C TRP A 53 5.26 -13.37 -2.23
N PHE A 54 5.15 -12.24 -2.93
CA PHE A 54 5.84 -11.02 -2.57
C PHE A 54 5.49 -10.56 -1.15
N CYS A 55 4.19 -10.52 -0.80
CA CYS A 55 3.75 -10.14 0.54
C CYS A 55 4.22 -11.13 1.62
N VAL A 56 4.28 -12.43 1.32
CA VAL A 56 4.81 -13.46 2.22
C VAL A 56 6.29 -13.21 2.52
N VAL A 57 7.12 -13.07 1.48
CA VAL A 57 8.56 -12.78 1.64
C VAL A 57 8.77 -11.45 2.37
N TYR A 58 8.02 -10.42 1.99
CA TYR A 58 8.07 -9.11 2.62
C TYR A 58 7.75 -9.17 4.13
N SER A 59 6.70 -9.90 4.51
CA SER A 59 6.33 -10.06 5.92
C SER A 59 7.36 -10.85 6.73
N PHE A 60 7.99 -11.86 6.11
CA PHE A 60 9.09 -12.61 6.72
C PHE A 60 10.35 -11.75 6.92
N LEU A 61 10.72 -10.95 5.92
CA LEU A 61 11.83 -9.99 6.04
C LEU A 61 11.56 -8.94 7.12
N GLY A 62 10.31 -8.45 7.20
CA GLY A 62 9.87 -7.55 8.26
C GLY A 62 10.04 -8.15 9.66
N LEU A 63 9.68 -9.42 9.84
CA LEU A 63 9.88 -10.16 11.09
C LEU A 63 11.38 -10.24 11.47
N ILE A 64 12.21 -10.71 10.54
CA ILE A 64 13.66 -10.85 10.78
C ILE A 64 14.27 -9.50 11.14
N HIS A 65 13.95 -8.44 10.39
CA HIS A 65 14.50 -7.12 10.64
C HIS A 65 14.13 -6.61 12.04
N ASN A 66 12.86 -6.70 12.44
CA ASN A 66 12.42 -6.22 13.75
C ASN A 66 12.98 -7.08 14.89
N PHE A 67 13.14 -8.39 14.66
CA PHE A 67 13.80 -9.27 15.63
C PHE A 67 15.27 -8.92 15.82
N VAL A 68 16.02 -8.70 14.73
CA VAL A 68 17.42 -8.27 14.77
C VAL A 68 17.55 -6.91 15.47
N GLU A 69 16.64 -5.98 15.21
CA GLU A 69 16.65 -4.67 15.88
C GLU A 69 16.38 -4.80 17.38
N LEU A 70 15.45 -5.67 17.78
CA LEU A 70 15.18 -5.96 19.18
C LEU A 70 16.38 -6.60 19.89
N VAL A 71 17.01 -7.59 19.26
CA VAL A 71 18.22 -8.25 19.77
C VAL A 71 19.36 -7.24 19.92
N ARG A 72 19.59 -6.39 18.91
CA ARG A 72 20.60 -5.32 18.97
C ARG A 72 20.29 -4.32 20.08
N ALA A 73 19.05 -3.89 20.22
CA ALA A 73 18.62 -2.93 21.23
C ALA A 73 18.75 -3.48 22.65
N LYS A 74 18.64 -4.80 22.86
CA LYS A 74 18.81 -5.46 24.16
C LYS A 74 20.27 -5.77 24.49
N LEU A 75 21.02 -6.38 23.57
CA LEU A 75 22.38 -6.87 23.83
C LEU A 75 23.45 -5.79 23.79
N VAL A 76 23.32 -4.79 22.90
CA VAL A 76 24.37 -3.79 22.69
C VAL A 76 23.95 -2.48 23.35
N ALA A 77 24.21 -2.37 24.65
CA ALA A 77 23.82 -1.20 25.43
C ALA A 77 24.65 0.07 25.15
N THR A 78 25.83 -0.09 24.56
CA THR A 78 26.84 0.96 24.41
C THR A 78 26.85 1.63 23.03
N ARG A 79 26.08 1.12 22.04
CA ARG A 79 26.01 1.77 20.72
C ARG A 79 24.91 2.83 20.68
N PRO A 80 25.16 4.00 20.04
CA PRO A 80 24.09 4.92 19.73
C PRO A 80 23.04 4.20 18.89
N VAL A 81 21.79 4.45 19.23
CA VAL A 81 20.64 3.80 18.63
C VAL A 81 20.57 4.23 17.16
N SER A 82 21.08 3.38 16.25
CA SER A 82 21.03 3.62 14.81
C SER A 82 19.57 3.62 14.36
N MET A 83 19.07 4.81 14.02
CA MET A 83 17.74 4.98 13.44
C MET A 83 17.82 4.84 11.92
N TRP A 84 16.72 4.42 11.27
CA TRP A 84 16.62 4.46 9.80
C TRP A 84 17.02 5.85 9.30
N ARG A 85 16.61 6.89 10.03
CA ARG A 85 16.94 8.28 9.78
C ARG A 85 17.50 8.93 11.04
N VAL A 86 18.63 9.63 10.92
CA VAL A 86 19.24 10.34 12.04
C VAL A 86 18.29 11.45 12.48
N ARG A 87 17.70 11.33 13.68
CA ARG A 87 16.85 12.35 14.29
C ARG A 87 17.48 12.86 15.56
N CYS A 88 17.48 14.17 15.73
CA CYS A 88 17.95 14.83 16.95
C CYS A 88 16.74 15.10 17.87
N PHE A 89 16.60 14.29 18.94
CA PHE A 89 15.57 14.50 19.95
C PHE A 89 16.10 15.44 21.04
N TYR A 90 15.73 16.72 20.96
CA TYR A 90 16.04 17.68 22.01
C TYR A 90 15.03 17.53 23.16
N GLY A 91 15.50 17.16 24.36
CA GLY A 91 14.68 17.10 25.58
C GLY A 91 14.27 15.70 26.06
N LEU A 92 14.56 14.64 25.30
CA LEU A 92 14.34 13.25 25.73
C LEU A 92 15.66 12.59 26.15
N ARG A 93 15.66 11.91 27.30
CA ARG A 93 16.82 11.11 27.73
C ARG A 93 16.96 9.88 26.83
N ASP A 94 18.20 9.53 26.47
CA ASP A 94 18.51 8.35 25.64
C ASP A 94 17.92 7.04 26.18
N THR A 95 17.83 6.92 27.51
CA THR A 95 17.23 5.76 28.17
C THR A 95 15.74 5.59 27.83
N ILE A 96 14.99 6.70 27.78
CA ILE A 96 13.57 6.72 27.45
C ILE A 96 13.38 6.37 25.98
N ILE A 97 14.19 6.97 25.09
CA ILE A 97 14.16 6.70 23.65
C ILE A 97 14.40 5.21 23.38
N ARG A 98 15.37 4.61 24.07
CA ARG A 98 15.67 3.18 23.94
C ARG A 98 14.53 2.28 24.44
N GLN A 99 13.90 2.62 25.56
CA GLN A 99 12.74 1.87 26.07
C GLN A 99 11.55 1.95 25.12
N MET A 100 11.24 3.14 24.60
CA MET A 100 10.18 3.34 23.60
C MET A 100 10.45 2.55 22.33
N ARG A 101 11.71 2.50 21.87
CA ARG A 101 12.09 1.69 20.70
C ARG A 101 11.91 0.20 20.94
N VAL A 102 12.34 -0.33 22.08
CA VAL A 102 12.12 -1.75 22.41
C VAL A 102 10.63 -2.08 22.42
N MET A 103 9.80 -1.22 23.04
CA MET A 103 8.35 -1.39 23.04
C MET A 103 7.78 -1.33 21.62
N GLY A 104 8.20 -0.35 20.81
CA GLY A 104 7.79 -0.22 19.41
C GLY A 104 8.16 -1.44 18.57
N SER A 105 9.39 -1.93 18.69
CA SER A 105 9.85 -3.15 18.00
C SER A 105 9.05 -4.37 18.43
N LEU A 106 8.70 -4.52 19.72
CA LEU A 106 7.84 -5.62 20.20
C LEU A 106 6.44 -5.56 19.55
N VAL A 107 5.81 -4.38 19.56
CA VAL A 107 4.49 -4.19 18.94
C VAL A 107 4.56 -4.48 17.44
N MET A 108 5.62 -4.02 16.76
CA MET A 108 5.81 -4.28 15.34
C MET A 108 6.05 -5.76 15.03
N ILE A 109 6.82 -6.49 15.86
CA ILE A 109 7.00 -7.95 15.72
C ILE A 109 5.64 -8.65 15.75
N VAL A 110 4.77 -8.31 16.71
CA VAL A 110 3.43 -8.89 16.79
C VAL A 110 2.62 -8.58 15.53
N CYS A 111 2.66 -7.34 15.03
CA CYS A 111 1.97 -6.96 13.81
C CYS A 111 2.48 -7.73 12.58
N TRP A 112 3.80 -7.86 12.43
CA TRP A 112 4.43 -8.62 11.36
C TRP A 112 4.13 -10.12 11.45
N LEU A 113 4.08 -10.67 12.67
CA LEU A 113 3.73 -12.06 12.91
C LEU A 113 2.28 -12.34 12.51
N MET A 114 1.36 -11.47 12.92
CA MET A 114 -0.04 -11.57 12.52
C MET A 114 -0.21 -11.44 11.00
N LEU A 115 0.53 -10.55 10.35
CA LEU A 115 0.52 -10.44 8.90
C LEU A 115 1.01 -11.73 8.23
N PHE A 116 2.14 -12.28 8.68
CA PHE A 116 2.72 -13.51 8.15
C PHE A 116 1.77 -14.71 8.31
N ILE A 117 1.21 -14.89 9.51
CA ILE A 117 0.21 -15.94 9.78
C ILE A 117 -1.05 -15.74 8.93
N GLY A 118 -1.52 -14.49 8.82
CA GLY A 118 -2.68 -14.14 8.00
C GLY A 118 -2.49 -14.47 6.53
N LEU A 119 -1.28 -14.32 6.00
CA LEU A 119 -0.93 -14.70 4.64
C LEU A 119 -0.86 -16.21 4.48
N LEU A 120 -0.15 -16.93 5.38
CA LEU A 120 -0.03 -18.39 5.31
C LEU A 120 -1.38 -19.10 5.41
N TRP A 121 -2.24 -18.66 6.33
CA TRP A 121 -3.59 -19.21 6.49
C TRP A 121 -4.62 -18.56 5.58
N SER A 122 -4.21 -17.60 4.73
CA SER A 122 -5.10 -16.86 3.84
C SER A 122 -6.32 -16.26 4.58
N LYS A 123 -6.13 -15.86 5.84
CA LYS A 123 -7.18 -15.31 6.71
C LYS A 123 -7.02 -13.78 6.81
N PRO A 124 -7.93 -12.99 6.19
CA PRO A 124 -7.80 -11.53 6.12
C PRO A 124 -7.92 -10.82 7.48
N ILE A 125 -8.50 -11.50 8.49
CA ILE A 125 -8.67 -10.98 9.85
C ILE A 125 -7.31 -10.61 10.47
N TYR A 126 -6.29 -11.46 10.29
CA TYR A 126 -4.96 -11.25 10.88
C TYR A 126 -4.12 -10.22 10.12
N MET A 127 -4.53 -9.78 8.94
CA MET A 127 -3.82 -8.72 8.18
C MET A 127 -4.19 -7.32 8.68
N LYS A 128 -5.34 -7.16 9.36
CA LYS A 128 -5.86 -5.86 9.81
C LYS A 128 -4.93 -5.11 10.78
N PRO A 129 -4.33 -5.74 11.81
CA PRO A 129 -3.52 -5.02 12.80
C PRO A 129 -2.34 -4.30 12.16
N TRP A 130 -1.60 -4.99 11.29
CA TRP A 130 -0.48 -4.39 10.56
C TRP A 130 -0.93 -3.24 9.65
N LEU A 131 -2.03 -3.42 8.89
CA LEU A 131 -2.58 -2.37 8.03
C LEU A 131 -2.99 -1.12 8.82
N THR A 132 -3.62 -1.30 9.98
CA THR A 132 -4.06 -0.20 10.85
C THR A 132 -2.85 0.56 11.39
N VAL A 133 -1.88 -0.15 11.97
CA VAL A 133 -0.69 0.47 12.56
C VAL A 133 0.10 1.25 11.51
N THR A 134 0.37 0.64 10.35
CA THR A 134 1.08 1.29 9.24
C THR A 134 0.32 2.51 8.70
N ARG A 135 -1.03 2.46 8.65
CA ARG A 135 -1.87 3.59 8.22
C ARG A 135 -1.74 4.81 9.14
N PHE A 136 -1.48 4.62 10.43
CA PHE A 136 -1.30 5.72 11.38
C PHE A 136 0.15 6.19 11.47
N ILE A 137 1.10 5.26 11.46
CA ILE A 137 2.52 5.60 11.61
C ILE A 137 3.04 6.40 10.41
N LEU A 138 2.73 5.98 9.18
CA LEU A 138 3.23 6.65 7.97
C LEU A 138 2.87 8.14 7.86
N PRO A 139 1.60 8.56 8.00
CA PRO A 139 1.27 9.98 7.91
C PRO A 139 1.85 10.77 9.08
N PHE A 140 1.91 10.19 10.28
CA PHE A 140 2.55 10.85 11.42
C PHE A 140 4.03 11.10 11.15
N ASP A 141 4.72 10.10 10.60
CA ASP A 141 6.14 10.20 10.27
C ASP A 141 6.41 11.17 9.11
N LEU A 142 5.49 11.24 8.14
CA LEU A 142 5.52 12.22 7.06
C LEU A 142 5.34 13.65 7.59
N VAL A 143 4.42 13.86 8.53
CA VAL A 143 4.21 15.17 9.19
C VAL A 143 5.46 15.58 9.96
N LEU A 144 6.02 14.69 10.78
CA LEU A 144 7.25 14.97 11.52
C LEU A 144 8.40 15.35 10.58
N TRP A 145 8.59 14.59 9.50
CA TRP A 145 9.60 14.90 8.50
C TRP A 145 9.35 16.25 7.82
N SER A 146 8.10 16.55 7.45
CA SER A 146 7.77 17.84 6.84
C SER A 146 8.10 19.01 7.76
N LEU A 147 7.87 18.86 9.08
CA LEU A 147 8.25 19.86 10.07
C LEU A 147 9.78 20.02 10.12
N GLU A 148 10.54 18.93 10.17
CA GLU A 148 12.02 18.96 10.16
C GLU A 148 12.58 19.70 8.94
N VAL A 149 12.00 19.48 7.76
CA VAL A 149 12.37 20.20 6.52
C VAL A 149 11.98 21.68 6.59
N THR A 150 10.78 22.02 7.06
CA THR A 150 10.36 23.44 7.17
C THR A 150 11.18 24.24 8.17
N PHE A 151 11.69 23.61 9.23
CA PHE A 151 12.60 24.23 10.19
C PHE A 151 14.07 24.23 9.73
N GLY A 152 14.35 23.74 8.51
CA GLY A 152 15.70 23.74 7.93
C GLY A 152 16.67 22.79 8.62
N ARG A 153 16.18 21.77 9.33
CA ARG A 153 17.03 20.80 10.05
C ARG A 153 17.53 19.67 9.16
N GLU A 154 16.85 19.41 8.05
CA GLU A 154 17.22 18.36 7.10
C GLU A 154 17.08 18.88 5.66
N GLU A 155 18.04 18.52 4.82
CA GLU A 155 17.99 18.83 3.40
C GLU A 155 16.94 17.98 2.69
N PHE A 156 16.24 18.60 1.74
CA PHE A 156 15.25 17.90 0.93
C PHE A 156 15.94 16.92 -0.02
N SER A 157 15.73 15.62 0.19
CA SER A 157 16.28 14.56 -0.65
C SER A 157 15.19 13.72 -1.30
N TRP A 158 15.34 13.40 -2.60
CA TRP A 158 14.42 12.52 -3.32
C TRP A 158 14.33 11.10 -2.73
N GLN A 159 15.42 10.65 -2.10
CA GLN A 159 15.48 9.36 -1.40
C GLN A 159 14.49 9.31 -0.22
N ALA A 160 14.24 10.45 0.44
CA ALA A 160 13.25 10.53 1.52
C ALA A 160 11.84 10.25 1.02
N ILE A 161 11.45 10.86 -0.11
CA ILE A 161 10.13 10.68 -0.71
C ILE A 161 9.95 9.21 -1.11
N LEU A 162 10.98 8.62 -1.74
CA LEU A 162 10.92 7.21 -2.13
C LEU A 162 10.76 6.28 -0.90
N SER A 163 11.40 6.64 0.22
CA SER A 163 11.30 5.90 1.48
C SER A 163 9.88 5.93 2.07
N PHE A 164 9.10 6.99 1.83
CA PHE A 164 7.68 7.06 2.22
C PHE A 164 6.75 6.40 1.18
N ALA A 165 7.09 6.49 -0.10
CA ALA A 165 6.29 5.91 -1.18
C ALA A 165 6.25 4.37 -1.12
N LEU A 166 7.38 3.74 -0.81
CA LEU A 166 7.51 2.28 -0.81
C LEU A 166 6.58 1.58 0.23
N PRO A 167 6.54 2.00 1.51
CA PRO A 167 5.56 1.49 2.48
C PRO A 167 4.11 1.71 2.06
N CYS A 168 3.78 2.84 1.42
CA CYS A 168 2.44 3.12 0.90
C CYS A 168 2.04 2.14 -0.20
N ILE A 169 2.97 1.83 -1.12
CA ILE A 169 2.76 0.84 -2.18
C ILE A 169 2.57 -0.56 -1.58
N CYS A 170 3.41 -0.96 -0.63
CA CYS A 170 3.26 -2.23 0.09
C CYS A 170 1.92 -2.31 0.82
N GLN A 171 1.49 -1.24 1.48
CA GLN A 171 0.20 -1.17 2.16
C GLN A 171 -0.96 -1.32 1.18
N PHE A 172 -0.88 -0.69 0.01
CA PHE A 172 -1.87 -0.84 -1.06
C PHE A 172 -1.97 -2.29 -1.52
N PHE A 173 -0.84 -2.98 -1.76
CA PHE A 173 -0.84 -4.38 -2.16
C PHE A 173 -1.45 -5.31 -1.10
N VAL A 174 -1.11 -5.12 0.17
CA VAL A 174 -1.67 -5.92 1.27
C VAL A 174 -3.18 -5.66 1.41
N ASP A 175 -3.66 -4.42 1.24
CA ASP A 175 -5.09 -4.12 1.25
C ASP A 175 -5.83 -4.72 0.04
N CYS A 176 -5.23 -4.69 -1.15
CA CYS A 176 -5.75 -5.39 -2.33
C CYS A 176 -5.86 -6.90 -2.10
N LEU A 177 -4.82 -7.50 -1.52
CA LEU A 177 -4.80 -8.93 -1.23
C LEU A 177 -5.85 -9.31 -0.18
N LYS A 178 -5.96 -8.50 0.89
CA LYS A 178 -7.00 -8.67 1.91
C LYS A 178 -8.40 -8.62 1.29
N ARG A 179 -8.69 -7.63 0.44
CA ARG A 179 -10.00 -7.52 -0.26
C ARG A 179 -10.26 -8.70 -1.18
N ALA A 180 -9.23 -9.19 -1.89
CA ALA A 180 -9.35 -10.37 -2.74
C ALA A 180 -9.68 -11.64 -1.93
N LEU A 181 -9.13 -11.77 -0.72
CA LEU A 181 -9.42 -12.87 0.21
C LEU A 181 -10.79 -12.74 0.89
N GLU A 182 -11.31 -11.52 1.07
CA GLU A 182 -12.64 -11.25 1.63
C GLU A 182 -13.77 -11.47 0.60
N GLU A 183 -13.51 -11.40 -0.71
CA GLU A 183 -14.52 -11.66 -1.75
C GLU A 183 -14.86 -13.19 -1.83
N PRO A 184 -16.06 -13.63 -1.41
CA PRO A 184 -16.41 -15.06 -1.30
C PRO A 184 -16.47 -15.82 -2.64
N ASN A 185 -16.49 -15.10 -3.77
CA ASN A 185 -16.59 -15.67 -5.11
C ASN A 185 -15.24 -15.89 -5.81
N GLN A 186 -14.12 -15.44 -5.23
CA GLN A 186 -12.79 -15.69 -5.78
C GLN A 186 -12.16 -16.92 -5.11
N LYS A 187 -12.48 -18.12 -5.62
CA LYS A 187 -11.59 -19.27 -5.42
C LYS A 187 -10.27 -18.95 -6.12
N LEU A 188 -9.30 -18.41 -5.37
CA LEU A 188 -7.98 -17.98 -5.85
C LEU A 188 -7.22 -19.10 -6.57
N PHE A 189 -7.55 -20.35 -6.26
CA PHE A 189 -7.09 -21.54 -6.94
C PHE A 189 -8.30 -22.43 -7.22
N LYS A 190 -8.88 -22.33 -8.41
CA LYS A 190 -9.57 -23.50 -8.97
C LYS A 190 -8.46 -24.43 -9.41
N ALA A 191 -8.28 -25.52 -8.67
CA ALA A 191 -7.53 -26.70 -9.12
C ALA A 191 -8.12 -27.23 -10.42
#